data_AF-A0A4R1PB91-F1
#
_entry.id   AF-A0A4R1PB91-F1
#
_cell.length_a   1.000
_cell.length_b   1.000
_cell.length_c   1.000
_cell.angle_alpha   90.00
_cell.angle_beta   90.00
_cell.angle_gamma   90.00
#
_symmetry.space_group_name_H-M   'P 1'
#
loop_
_entity.id
_entity.type
_entity.pdbx_description
1 polymer ?
#
loop_
_entity_poly.entity_id
_entity_poly.type
_entity_poly.pdbx_seq_one_letter_code
_entity_poly.pdbx_strand_id
1 'polypeptide(L)'
;MRGFCILETRKLTVSTSESVIQYDGNDATVAFPVPFRFLASGDLVVTKTTADGLDHVLVMGTDYSVAGAGALNGGTVTMATAPASAERLTISREMIPLQETDLRNQGKYLAQTHENVFDYLTMLIQQNAGGLRQVIRVSATDPDPARLPNAAFRANMLMGFNSSGDPVPVAPVSGSASDLALQLLNTADPSKGAAMVGALTDSGGPSNVAAVLDTLRNASYARRNAENLRAAYKRMRIDQLPVTIVCQGDSVT
;
A
#
# COMPACT_ATOMS: atom_id res chain seq x y z
N MET A 1 9.88 33.63 52.60
CA MET A 1 9.84 33.22 51.18
C MET A 1 8.57 32.44 50.95
N ARG A 2 7.60 32.99 50.20
CA ARG A 2 6.34 32.28 49.91
C ARG A 2 6.63 31.27 48.80
N GLY A 3 6.47 29.99 49.10
CA GLY A 3 6.62 28.91 48.11
C GLY A 3 5.56 29.06 47.02
N PHE A 4 6.02 29.29 45.80
CA PHE A 4 5.20 29.27 44.60
C PHE A 4 4.98 27.79 44.24
N CYS A 5 3.84 27.24 44.64
CA CYS A 5 3.42 25.91 44.20
C CYS A 5 2.82 26.06 42.81
N ILE A 6 3.58 25.71 41.78
CA ILE A 6 3.04 25.57 40.43
C ILE A 6 2.24 24.28 40.45
N LEU A 7 0.92 24.40 40.32
CA LEU A 7 0.08 23.30 39.87
C LEU A 7 0.52 22.97 38.44
N GLU A 8 1.54 22.12 38.32
CA GLU A 8 1.85 21.47 37.06
C GLU A 8 0.74 20.44 36.87
N THR A 9 -0.29 20.85 36.13
CA THR A 9 -1.35 19.95 35.67
C THR A 9 -0.65 18.72 35.10
N ARG A 10 -1.04 17.51 35.56
CA ARG A 10 -0.58 16.24 34.98
C ARG A 10 -0.68 16.36 33.46
N LYS A 11 0.44 16.66 32.81
CA LYS A 11 0.45 16.95 31.38
C LYS A 11 0.56 15.59 30.72
N LEU A 12 -0.58 14.99 30.42
CA LEU A 12 -0.60 13.78 29.59
C LEU A 12 0.03 14.17 28.25
N THR A 13 1.18 13.58 27.96
CA THR A 13 2.01 13.87 26.79
C THR A 13 1.51 13.15 25.53
N VAL A 14 0.72 12.08 25.70
CA VAL A 14 -0.06 11.40 24.67
C VAL A 14 -1.50 11.27 25.17
N SER A 15 -2.33 12.29 24.92
CA SER A 15 -3.67 12.43 25.51
C SER A 15 -4.79 11.70 24.77
N THR A 16 -4.53 11.17 23.58
CA THR A 16 -5.53 10.52 22.71
C THR A 16 -5.18 9.05 22.51
N SER A 17 -6.19 8.21 22.31
CA SER A 17 -6.04 6.82 21.85
C SER A 17 -6.14 6.70 20.32
N GLU A 18 -6.48 7.79 19.64
CA GLU A 18 -6.59 7.85 18.18
C GLU A 18 -5.21 7.99 17.53
N SER A 19 -5.00 7.20 16.48
CA SER A 19 -3.80 7.23 15.62
C SER A 19 -4.14 7.43 14.14
N VAL A 20 -5.43 7.56 13.81
CA VAL A 20 -5.96 7.70 12.45
C VAL A 20 -7.12 8.68 12.46
N ILE A 21 -7.21 9.53 11.44
CA ILE A 21 -8.34 10.42 11.19
C ILE A 21 -8.72 10.43 9.71
N GLN A 22 -9.99 10.67 9.41
CA GLN A 22 -10.52 10.74 8.06
C GLN A 22 -11.22 12.07 7.79
N TYR A 23 -11.07 12.56 6.57
CA TYR A 23 -11.71 13.76 6.06
C TYR A 23 -12.28 13.50 4.67
N ASP A 24 -13.46 14.04 4.39
CA ASP A 24 -14.04 14.01 3.05
C ASP A 24 -13.55 15.22 2.24
N GLY A 25 -13.25 14.99 0.95
CA GLY A 25 -12.83 16.02 0.02
C GLY A 25 -13.97 16.93 -0.42
N ASN A 26 -13.64 18.17 -0.76
CA ASN A 26 -14.59 19.20 -1.16
C ASN A 26 -14.02 20.14 -2.26
N ASP A 27 -12.97 19.73 -2.96
CA ASP A 27 -12.28 20.49 -4.01
C ASP A 27 -11.65 21.83 -3.57
N ALA A 28 -11.68 22.18 -2.27
CA ALA A 28 -11.28 23.51 -1.80
C ALA A 28 -10.36 23.48 -0.57
N THR A 29 -10.62 22.59 0.40
CA THR A 29 -9.87 22.52 1.64
C THR A 29 -8.53 21.82 1.42
N VAL A 30 -7.45 22.53 1.70
CA VAL A 30 -6.08 22.00 1.62
C VAL A 30 -5.46 21.72 2.98
N ALA A 31 -5.92 22.37 4.05
CA ALA A 31 -5.38 22.23 5.40
C ALA A 31 -6.28 21.34 6.26
N PHE A 32 -5.73 20.21 6.70
CA PHE A 32 -6.40 19.20 7.52
C PHE A 32 -5.72 19.10 8.89
N PRO A 33 -6.42 19.43 9.98
CA PRO A 33 -5.84 19.34 11.31
C PRO A 33 -5.60 17.88 11.71
N VAL A 34 -4.58 17.64 12.53
CA VAL A 34 -4.24 16.34 13.11
C VAL A 34 -4.39 16.47 14.62
N PRO A 35 -5.42 15.86 15.23
CA PRO A 35 -5.75 16.09 16.65
C PRO A 35 -4.90 15.27 17.63
N PHE A 36 -3.98 14.44 17.12
CA PHE A 36 -3.10 13.59 17.91
C PHE A 36 -1.63 13.95 17.71
N ARG A 37 -0.80 13.69 18.73
CA ARG A 37 0.63 13.99 18.71
C ARG A 37 1.40 13.02 17.79
N PHE A 38 2.39 13.56 17.07
CA PHE A 38 3.38 12.84 16.27
C PHE A 38 4.76 13.47 16.50
N LEU A 39 5.85 12.69 16.37
CA LEU A 39 7.20 13.16 16.73
C LEU A 39 7.92 13.80 15.54
N ALA A 40 7.85 13.15 14.37
CA ALA A 40 8.43 13.63 13.13
C ALA A 40 7.36 13.71 12.04
N SER A 41 7.52 14.63 11.10
CA SER A 41 6.62 14.75 9.94
C SER A 41 6.57 13.46 9.11
N GLY A 42 7.66 12.69 9.09
CA GLY A 42 7.74 11.39 8.41
C GLY A 42 6.96 10.26 9.10
N ASP A 43 6.48 10.44 10.33
CA ASP A 43 5.63 9.47 11.03
C ASP A 43 4.17 9.53 10.56
N LEU A 44 3.81 10.51 9.71
CA LEU A 44 2.47 10.65 9.17
C LEU A 44 2.43 10.15 7.73
N VAL A 45 1.58 9.14 7.51
CA VAL A 45 1.26 8.62 6.19
C VAL A 45 -0.14 9.12 5.81
N VAL A 46 -0.25 9.67 4.61
CA VAL A 46 -1.51 10.19 4.08
C VAL A 46 -1.92 9.32 2.91
N THR A 47 -3.10 8.74 3.00
CA THR A 47 -3.69 7.89 1.98
C THR A 47 -4.94 8.57 1.44
N LYS A 48 -5.02 8.68 0.12
CA LYS A 48 -6.19 9.19 -0.58
C LYS A 48 -6.98 8.04 -1.18
N THR A 49 -8.23 7.91 -0.80
CA THR A 49 -9.20 6.99 -1.41
C THR A 49 -9.93 7.73 -2.52
N THR A 50 -9.81 7.25 -3.75
CA THR A 50 -10.52 7.83 -4.92
C THR A 50 -12.00 7.49 -4.90
N ALA A 51 -12.79 8.11 -5.79
CA ALA A 51 -14.22 7.82 -5.94
C ALA A 51 -14.52 6.35 -6.29
N ASP A 52 -13.56 5.66 -6.93
CA ASP A 52 -13.64 4.23 -7.25
C ASP A 52 -13.29 3.32 -6.06
N GLY A 53 -12.97 3.89 -4.90
CA GLY A 53 -12.59 3.16 -3.69
C GLY A 53 -11.15 2.64 -3.70
N LEU A 54 -10.28 3.16 -4.59
CA LEU A 54 -8.88 2.77 -4.63
C LEU A 54 -8.04 3.67 -3.71
N ASP A 55 -7.25 3.05 -2.85
CA ASP A 55 -6.35 3.72 -1.92
C ASP A 55 -4.99 4.00 -2.58
N HIS A 56 -4.58 5.27 -2.57
CA HIS A 56 -3.28 5.73 -3.03
C HIS A 56 -2.52 6.42 -1.91
N VAL A 57 -1.35 5.88 -1.55
CA VAL A 57 -0.44 6.51 -0.58
C VAL A 57 0.23 7.71 -1.24
N LEU A 58 0.14 8.87 -0.61
CA LEU A 58 0.70 10.12 -1.09
C LEU A 58 2.15 10.29 -0.65
N VAL A 59 2.93 11.08 -1.39
CA VAL A 59 4.34 11.35 -1.09
C VAL A 59 4.50 12.68 -0.36
N MET A 60 5.06 12.64 0.85
CA MET A 60 5.40 13.84 1.62
C MET A 60 6.43 14.70 0.87
N GLY A 61 6.16 16.00 0.75
CA GLY A 61 6.99 16.97 0.04
C GLY A 61 6.54 17.25 -1.41
N THR A 62 5.83 16.30 -2.04
CA THR A 62 5.24 16.47 -3.37
C THR A 62 3.74 16.70 -3.28
N ASP A 63 3.03 15.78 -2.62
CA ASP A 63 1.57 15.76 -2.58
C ASP A 63 1.01 16.45 -1.32
N TYR A 64 1.76 16.43 -0.23
CA TYR A 64 1.40 17.08 1.03
C TYR A 64 2.62 17.51 1.84
N SER A 65 2.40 18.45 2.76
CA SER A 65 3.37 18.91 3.75
C SER A 65 2.77 18.82 5.15
N VAL A 66 3.62 18.67 6.16
CA VAL A 66 3.19 18.50 7.55
C VAL A 66 3.85 19.57 8.42
N ALA A 67 3.03 20.23 9.24
CA ALA A 67 3.48 21.17 10.26
C ALA A 67 3.02 20.72 11.65
N GLY A 68 3.77 21.08 12.69
CA GLY A 68 3.42 20.74 14.08
C GLY A 68 4.05 19.46 14.63
N ALA A 69 5.12 18.96 14.00
CA ALA A 69 5.89 17.84 14.54
C ALA A 69 6.37 18.12 15.98
N GLY A 70 6.14 17.18 16.88
CA GLY A 70 6.48 17.27 18.31
C GLY A 70 5.51 18.09 19.17
N ALA A 71 4.51 18.76 18.59
CA ALA A 71 3.55 19.54 19.34
C ALA A 71 2.52 18.66 20.06
N LEU A 72 2.14 19.07 21.28
CA LEU A 72 1.29 18.27 22.15
C LEU A 72 -0.15 18.07 21.63
N ASN A 73 -0.68 19.08 20.92
CA ASN A 73 -2.02 19.05 20.35
C ASN A 73 -2.03 18.60 18.88
N GLY A 74 -0.96 17.93 18.44
CA GLY A 74 -0.78 17.53 17.05
C GLY A 74 -0.41 18.69 16.14
N GLY A 75 -0.85 18.63 14.89
CA GLY A 75 -0.37 19.49 13.82
C GLY A 75 -1.36 19.64 12.68
N THR A 76 -0.88 20.00 11.50
CA THR A 76 -1.71 20.17 10.31
C THR A 76 -1.02 19.54 9.11
N VAL A 77 -1.77 18.74 8.36
CA VAL A 77 -1.38 18.27 7.03
C VAL A 77 -1.94 19.24 6.00
N THR A 78 -1.07 19.80 5.17
CA THR A 78 -1.45 20.69 4.07
C THR A 78 -1.19 20.00 2.74
N MET A 79 -2.26 19.74 2.00
CA MET A 79 -2.24 19.12 0.68
C MET A 79 -1.80 20.11 -0.40
N ALA A 80 -1.03 19.64 -1.38
CA ALA A 80 -0.66 20.43 -2.56
C ALA A 80 -1.83 20.59 -3.54
N THR A 81 -2.63 19.53 -3.69
CA THR A 81 -3.90 19.54 -4.45
C THR A 81 -5.03 19.19 -3.48
N ALA A 82 -6.07 20.01 -3.44
CA ALA A 82 -7.24 19.73 -2.60
C ALA A 82 -7.89 18.40 -3.05
N PRO A 83 -8.24 17.50 -2.11
CA PRO A 83 -8.96 16.29 -2.45
C PRO A 83 -10.32 16.63 -3.05
N ALA A 84 -10.66 15.96 -4.15
CA ALA A 84 -11.86 16.27 -4.90
C ALA A 84 -13.13 15.84 -4.14
N SER A 85 -14.28 16.42 -4.50
CA SER A 85 -15.56 15.93 -4.00
C SER A 85 -15.73 14.45 -4.37
N ALA A 86 -16.11 13.62 -3.39
CA ALA A 86 -16.13 12.15 -3.42
C ALA A 86 -14.79 11.42 -3.24
N GLU A 87 -13.66 12.13 -3.04
CA GLU A 87 -12.44 11.53 -2.50
C GLU A 87 -12.42 11.59 -0.97
N ARG A 88 -11.77 10.61 -0.33
CA ARG A 88 -11.55 10.62 1.13
C ARG A 88 -10.06 10.67 1.43
N LEU A 89 -9.67 11.52 2.36
CA LEU A 89 -8.33 11.61 2.89
C LEU A 89 -8.28 10.85 4.22
N THR A 90 -7.38 9.88 4.35
CA THR A 90 -7.07 9.21 5.60
C THR A 90 -5.66 9.58 6.02
N ILE A 91 -5.49 10.10 7.23
CA ILE A 91 -4.19 10.43 7.81
C ILE A 91 -3.94 9.43 8.94
N SER A 92 -2.89 8.61 8.81
CA SER A 92 -2.47 7.63 9.81
C SER A 92 -1.10 7.98 10.38
N ARG A 93 -0.89 7.65 11.65
CA ARG A 93 0.44 7.64 12.26
C ARG A 93 1.08 6.27 12.09
N GLU A 94 2.21 6.23 11.40
CA GLU A 94 3.01 5.04 11.16
C GLU A 94 4.46 5.31 11.55
N MET A 95 4.84 4.81 12.73
CA MET A 95 6.19 4.90 13.25
C MET A 95 6.92 3.57 13.05
N ILE A 96 8.22 3.66 12.83
CA ILE A 96 9.12 2.51 12.75
C ILE A 96 9.29 1.94 14.16
N PRO A 97 9.19 0.62 14.42
CA PRO A 97 9.32 0.07 15.77
C PRO A 97 10.79 -0.13 16.18
N LEU A 98 11.58 0.95 16.24
CA LEU A 98 12.99 0.92 16.65
C LEU A 98 13.24 1.85 17.84
N GLN A 99 14.07 1.40 18.79
CA GLN A 99 14.51 2.25 19.90
C GLN A 99 15.78 3.00 19.50
N GLU A 100 15.69 4.31 19.29
CA GLU A 100 16.85 5.14 18.93
C GLU A 100 17.68 5.62 20.13
N THR A 101 17.09 5.62 21.33
CA THR A 101 17.72 6.18 22.54
C THR A 101 18.40 5.09 23.36
N ASP A 102 19.71 5.22 23.55
CA ASP A 102 20.51 4.40 24.47
C ASP A 102 20.59 5.06 25.87
N LEU A 103 20.15 4.33 26.89
CA LEU A 103 20.14 4.80 28.28
C LEU A 103 21.43 4.38 28.97
N ARG A 104 22.26 5.36 29.35
CA ARG A 104 23.51 5.12 30.08
C ARG A 104 23.25 4.72 31.52
N ASN A 105 23.92 3.66 31.98
CA ASN A 105 23.91 3.26 33.38
C ASN A 105 24.69 4.29 34.23
N GLN A 106 24.16 4.69 35.38
CA GLN A 106 24.76 5.65 36.34
C GLN A 106 24.84 7.13 35.89
N GLY A 107 23.99 7.56 34.96
CA GLY A 107 23.80 8.99 34.62
C GLY A 107 22.83 9.72 35.56
N LYS A 108 22.85 11.06 35.52
CA LYS A 108 21.81 11.91 36.14
C LYS A 108 20.45 11.56 35.50
N TYR A 109 19.40 11.40 36.32
CA TYR A 109 18.06 11.11 35.81
C TYR A 109 17.54 12.26 34.93
N LEU A 110 17.42 11.99 33.62
CA LEU A 110 16.85 12.91 32.64
C LEU A 110 15.38 12.52 32.42
N ALA A 111 14.48 13.14 33.19
CA ALA A 111 13.05 12.84 33.13
C ALA A 111 12.50 12.99 31.69
N GLN A 112 12.88 14.04 30.96
CA GLN A 112 12.41 14.28 29.61
C GLN A 112 12.79 13.18 28.60
N THR A 113 13.97 12.58 28.75
CA THR A 113 14.40 11.45 27.90
C THR A 113 13.56 10.21 28.19
N HIS A 114 13.26 9.93 29.46
CA HIS A 114 12.40 8.81 29.84
C HIS A 114 10.98 9.00 29.34
N GLU A 115 10.41 10.20 29.53
CA GLU A 115 9.06 10.52 29.03
C GLU A 115 8.97 10.39 27.50
N ASN A 116 9.94 10.89 26.74
CA ASN A 116 9.94 10.75 25.29
C ASN A 116 9.99 9.27 24.84
N VAL A 117 10.76 8.43 25.55
CA VAL A 117 10.83 6.99 25.27
C VAL A 117 9.52 6.29 25.61
N PHE A 118 8.88 6.63 26.74
CA PHE A 118 7.59 6.07 27.12
C PHE A 118 6.44 6.55 26.23
N ASP A 119 6.46 7.81 25.80
CA ASP A 119 5.53 8.36 24.82
C ASP A 119 5.63 7.59 23.49
N TYR A 120 6.86 7.38 23.00
CA TYR A 120 7.11 6.65 21.77
C TYR A 120 6.56 5.22 21.83
N LEU A 121 6.86 4.49 22.92
CA LEU A 121 6.31 3.15 23.13
C LEU A 121 4.77 3.16 23.21
N THR A 122 4.19 4.14 23.89
CA THR A 122 2.73 4.28 23.99
C THR A 122 2.11 4.53 22.61
N MET A 123 2.75 5.35 21.78
CA MET A 123 2.30 5.62 20.42
C MET A 123 2.43 4.40 19.49
N LEU A 124 3.47 3.57 19.64
CA LEU A 124 3.60 2.28 18.94
C LEU A 124 2.50 1.29 19.37
N ILE A 125 2.18 1.25 20.67
CA ILE A 125 1.08 0.41 21.19
C ILE A 125 -0.26 0.85 20.59
N GLN A 126 -0.52 2.15 20.50
CA GLN A 126 -1.73 2.69 19.86
C GLN A 126 -1.81 2.31 18.38
N GLN A 127 -0.70 2.38 17.65
CA GLN A 127 -0.61 1.96 16.26
C GLN A 127 -0.93 0.46 16.10
N ASN A 128 -0.32 -0.39 16.91
CA ASN A 128 -0.60 -1.83 16.91
C ASN A 128 -2.05 -2.13 17.28
N ALA A 129 -2.61 -1.44 18.27
CA ALA A 129 -4.01 -1.58 18.64
C ALA A 129 -4.95 -1.18 17.49
N GLY A 130 -4.62 -0.11 16.75
CA GLY A 130 -5.31 0.28 15.52
C GLY A 130 -5.26 -0.81 14.46
N GLY A 131 -4.07 -1.34 14.16
CA GLY A 131 -3.89 -2.42 13.17
C GLY A 131 -4.67 -3.69 13.54
N LEU A 132 -4.65 -4.09 14.82
CA LEU A 132 -5.41 -5.26 15.29
C LEU A 132 -6.93 -5.09 15.12
N ARG A 133 -7.48 -3.87 15.03
CA ARG A 133 -8.93 -3.64 14.79
C ARG A 133 -9.35 -4.02 13.37
N GLN A 134 -8.41 -4.07 12.43
CA GLN A 134 -8.66 -4.37 11.02
C GLN A 134 -8.45 -5.86 10.69
N VAL A 135 -8.01 -6.67 11.66
CA VAL A 135 -7.76 -8.11 11.48
C VAL A 135 -9.04 -8.91 11.75
N ILE A 136 -9.22 -10.03 11.05
CA ILE A 136 -10.27 -11.02 11.36
C ILE A 136 -9.97 -11.63 12.74
N ARG A 137 -10.90 -11.46 13.68
CA ARG A 137 -10.78 -11.97 15.05
C ARG A 137 -11.69 -13.18 15.25
N VAL A 138 -11.20 -14.16 16.00
CA VAL A 138 -12.03 -15.20 16.59
C VAL A 138 -12.60 -14.72 17.92
N SER A 139 -13.60 -15.42 18.48
CA SER A 139 -14.15 -15.03 19.78
C SER A 139 -13.07 -15.10 20.86
N ALA A 140 -13.14 -14.21 21.84
CA ALA A 140 -12.20 -14.21 22.97
C ALA A 140 -12.33 -15.45 23.87
N THR A 141 -13.41 -16.22 23.72
CA THR A 141 -13.65 -17.49 24.42
C THR A 141 -13.08 -18.70 23.70
N ASP A 142 -12.73 -18.56 22.42
CA ASP A 142 -12.25 -19.66 21.59
C ASP A 142 -10.75 -19.89 21.86
N PRO A 143 -10.25 -21.12 21.72
CA PRO A 143 -8.81 -21.35 21.74
C PRO A 143 -8.14 -20.62 20.56
N ASP A 144 -6.84 -20.31 20.71
CA ASP A 144 -6.08 -19.69 19.63
C ASP A 144 -6.15 -20.54 18.35
N PRO A 145 -6.57 -19.97 17.21
CA PRO A 145 -6.76 -20.73 16.00
C PRO A 145 -5.42 -21.17 15.42
N ALA A 146 -5.42 -22.30 14.72
CA ALA A 146 -4.23 -22.77 14.02
C ALA A 146 -3.73 -21.73 13.01
N ARG A 147 -2.39 -21.57 12.92
CA ARG A 147 -1.80 -20.69 11.90
C ARG A 147 -2.16 -21.20 10.51
N LEU A 148 -2.57 -20.28 9.66
CA LEU A 148 -2.82 -20.57 8.26
C LEU A 148 -1.57 -21.19 7.59
N PRO A 149 -1.74 -22.19 6.71
CA PRO A 149 -0.63 -22.78 5.96
C PRO A 149 0.15 -21.75 5.13
N ASN A 150 1.31 -22.14 4.60
CA ASN A 150 2.11 -21.25 3.75
C ASN A 150 1.30 -20.75 2.52
N ALA A 151 1.76 -19.66 1.91
CA ALA A 151 1.06 -19.03 0.79
C ALA A 151 0.90 -19.97 -0.42
N ALA A 152 1.87 -20.88 -0.66
CA ALA A 152 1.82 -21.83 -1.76
C ALA A 152 0.64 -22.81 -1.62
N PHE A 153 0.33 -23.24 -0.40
CA PHE A 153 -0.86 -24.06 -0.16
C PHE A 153 -2.13 -23.23 -0.28
N ARG A 154 -2.17 -21.96 0.17
CA ARG A 154 -3.40 -21.16 0.18
C ARG A 154 -3.76 -20.47 -1.15
N ALA A 155 -2.88 -20.47 -2.13
CA ALA A 155 -3.13 -19.82 -3.41
C ALA A 155 -4.37 -20.42 -4.11
N ASN A 156 -5.25 -19.56 -4.63
CA ASN A 156 -6.50 -19.95 -5.30
C ASN A 156 -7.46 -20.81 -4.45
N MET A 157 -7.33 -20.76 -3.12
CA MET A 157 -8.26 -21.40 -2.18
C MET A 157 -9.20 -20.38 -1.55
N LEU A 158 -10.40 -20.82 -1.18
CA LEU A 158 -11.36 -20.05 -0.39
C LEU A 158 -11.04 -20.16 1.10
N MET A 159 -11.47 -19.18 1.89
CA MET A 159 -11.43 -19.28 3.35
C MET A 159 -12.68 -20.02 3.83
N GLY A 160 -12.50 -21.15 4.52
CA GLY A 160 -13.56 -21.91 5.17
C GLY A 160 -13.22 -22.20 6.63
N PHE A 161 -14.15 -22.82 7.35
CA PHE A 161 -13.96 -23.21 8.75
C PHE A 161 -14.13 -24.73 8.87
N ASN A 162 -13.22 -25.40 9.59
CA ASN A 162 -13.31 -26.83 9.84
C ASN A 162 -14.31 -27.15 10.97
N SER A 163 -14.47 -28.43 11.32
CA SER A 163 -15.36 -28.85 12.42
C SER A 163 -15.01 -28.28 13.79
N SER A 164 -13.77 -27.81 13.98
CA SER A 164 -13.29 -27.15 15.20
C SER A 164 -13.42 -25.62 15.14
N GLY A 165 -13.93 -25.06 14.04
CA GLY A 165 -14.06 -23.61 13.85
C GLY A 165 -12.77 -22.91 13.41
N ASP A 166 -11.68 -23.64 13.14
CA ASP A 166 -10.43 -23.03 12.68
C ASP A 166 -10.53 -22.62 11.21
N PRO A 167 -9.94 -21.47 10.82
CA PRO A 167 -9.88 -21.05 9.42
C PRO A 167 -8.94 -21.97 8.64
N VAL A 168 -9.49 -22.62 7.62
CA VAL A 168 -8.77 -23.51 6.72
C VAL A 168 -8.97 -23.08 5.27
N PRO A 169 -7.94 -23.20 4.42
CA PRO A 169 -8.12 -22.98 2.99
C PRO A 169 -8.87 -24.18 2.39
N VAL A 170 -9.94 -23.91 1.64
CA VAL A 170 -10.81 -24.92 1.03
C VAL A 170 -10.81 -24.72 -0.48
N ALA A 171 -10.64 -25.80 -1.23
CA ALA A 171 -10.76 -25.75 -2.68
C ALA A 171 -12.21 -25.37 -3.07
N PRO A 172 -12.41 -24.46 -4.04
CA PRO A 172 -13.75 -24.15 -4.51
C PRO A 172 -14.38 -25.40 -5.13
N VAL A 173 -15.70 -25.53 -5.00
CA VAL A 173 -16.42 -26.65 -5.63
C VAL A 173 -16.33 -26.53 -7.15
N SER A 174 -15.96 -27.62 -7.82
CA SER A 174 -15.84 -27.66 -9.29
C SER A 174 -17.14 -27.21 -9.95
N GLY A 175 -17.05 -26.22 -10.85
CA GLY A 175 -18.21 -25.66 -11.55
C GLY A 175 -19.02 -24.63 -10.75
N SER A 176 -18.57 -24.24 -9.56
CA SER A 176 -19.13 -23.08 -8.86
C SER A 176 -18.70 -21.76 -9.51
N ALA A 177 -19.50 -20.71 -9.33
CA ALA A 177 -19.12 -19.37 -9.79
C ALA A 177 -17.80 -18.89 -9.16
N SER A 178 -17.53 -19.28 -7.91
CA SER A 178 -16.29 -18.97 -7.19
C SER A 178 -15.07 -19.65 -7.80
N ASP A 179 -15.19 -20.91 -8.23
CA ASP A 179 -14.12 -21.63 -8.93
C ASP A 179 -13.79 -20.95 -10.27
N LEU A 180 -14.81 -20.64 -11.08
CA LEU A 180 -14.62 -19.94 -12.34
C LEU A 180 -13.98 -18.55 -12.14
N ALA A 181 -14.43 -17.77 -11.16
CA ALA A 181 -13.87 -16.46 -10.85
C ALA A 181 -12.40 -16.53 -10.43
N LEU A 182 -12.03 -17.50 -9.57
CA LEU A 182 -10.64 -17.73 -9.17
C LEU A 182 -9.77 -18.17 -10.35
N GLN A 183 -10.29 -19.05 -11.21
CA GLN A 183 -9.59 -19.49 -12.42
C GLN A 183 -9.40 -18.36 -13.44
N LEU A 184 -10.36 -17.44 -13.57
CA LEU A 184 -10.23 -16.26 -14.43
C LEU A 184 -9.26 -15.19 -13.88
N LEU A 185 -9.13 -15.10 -12.56
CA LEU A 185 -8.22 -14.16 -11.92
C LEU A 185 -6.76 -14.66 -11.88
N ASN A 186 -6.54 -15.96 -12.06
CA ASN A 186 -5.21 -16.55 -12.06
C ASN A 186 -4.42 -16.18 -13.34
N THR A 187 -3.40 -15.34 -13.16
CA THR A 187 -2.46 -14.92 -14.20
C THR A 187 -1.13 -15.68 -14.20
N ALA A 188 -0.91 -16.55 -13.22
CA ALA A 188 0.32 -17.31 -13.05
C ALA A 188 0.36 -18.60 -13.89
N ASP A 189 -0.80 -19.22 -14.13
CA ASP A 189 -0.93 -20.42 -14.96
C ASP A 189 -1.35 -20.04 -16.40
N PRO A 190 -0.55 -20.38 -17.43
CA PRO A 190 -0.86 -20.10 -18.83
C PRO A 190 -2.17 -20.71 -19.35
N SER A 191 -2.70 -21.74 -18.67
CA SER A 191 -3.97 -22.38 -19.01
C SER A 191 -5.20 -21.70 -18.38
N LYS A 192 -4.97 -20.69 -17.53
CA LYS A 192 -6.00 -19.97 -16.77
C LYS A 192 -6.16 -18.53 -17.25
N GLY A 193 -7.04 -17.76 -16.60
CA GLY A 193 -7.30 -16.37 -16.97
C GLY A 193 -7.80 -16.21 -18.40
N ALA A 194 -7.06 -15.45 -19.20
CA ALA A 194 -7.40 -15.17 -20.59
C ALA A 194 -7.45 -16.43 -21.48
N ALA A 195 -6.79 -17.53 -21.09
CA ALA A 195 -6.85 -18.79 -21.83
C ALA A 195 -8.20 -19.52 -21.67
N MET A 196 -8.94 -19.23 -20.60
CA MET A 196 -10.27 -19.78 -20.32
C MET A 196 -11.40 -19.00 -20.99
N VAL A 197 -11.10 -17.81 -21.52
CA VAL A 197 -12.07 -16.95 -22.22
C VAL A 197 -11.98 -17.21 -23.72
N GLY A 198 -13.10 -17.65 -24.31
CA GLY A 198 -13.20 -17.84 -25.76
C GLY A 198 -13.05 -16.52 -26.50
N ALA A 199 -12.31 -16.55 -27.61
CA ALA A 199 -12.14 -15.43 -28.52
C ALA A 199 -12.23 -15.92 -29.97
N LEU A 200 -12.42 -14.99 -30.89
CA LEU A 200 -12.30 -15.27 -32.31
C LEU A 200 -10.95 -14.72 -32.79
N THR A 201 -10.30 -15.47 -33.66
CA THR A 201 -9.15 -14.95 -34.42
C THR A 201 -9.61 -13.90 -35.42
N ASP A 202 -8.68 -13.11 -35.96
CA ASP A 202 -8.96 -12.16 -37.04
C ASP A 202 -9.57 -12.83 -38.29
N SER A 203 -9.36 -14.15 -38.45
CA SER A 203 -9.93 -14.97 -39.51
C SER A 203 -11.29 -15.58 -39.16
N GLY A 204 -11.87 -15.25 -38.01
CA GLY A 204 -13.17 -15.77 -37.53
C GLY A 204 -13.13 -17.20 -36.99
N GLY A 205 -11.95 -17.83 -36.92
CA GLY A 205 -11.79 -19.16 -36.32
C GLY A 205 -11.82 -19.11 -34.79
N PRO A 206 -12.29 -20.18 -34.11
CA PRO A 206 -12.34 -20.25 -32.66
C PRO A 206 -10.94 -20.26 -32.04
N SER A 207 -10.74 -19.49 -30.97
CA SER A 207 -9.50 -19.39 -30.20
C SER A 207 -9.80 -18.96 -28.76
N ASN A 208 -8.77 -18.61 -27.99
CA ASN A 208 -8.88 -18.00 -26.66
C ASN A 208 -8.24 -16.61 -26.64
N VAL A 209 -8.61 -15.79 -25.64
CA VAL A 209 -8.13 -14.40 -25.52
C VAL A 209 -6.61 -14.35 -25.36
N ALA A 210 -6.02 -15.31 -24.64
CA ALA A 210 -4.56 -15.38 -24.47
C ALA A 210 -3.82 -15.48 -25.82
N ALA A 211 -4.22 -16.44 -26.66
CA ALA A 211 -3.59 -16.66 -27.97
C ALA A 211 -3.80 -15.47 -28.90
N VAL A 212 -5.00 -14.87 -28.91
CA VAL A 212 -5.28 -13.68 -29.74
C VAL A 212 -4.46 -12.47 -29.27
N LEU A 213 -4.28 -12.29 -27.97
CA LEU A 213 -3.46 -11.19 -27.45
C LEU A 213 -1.99 -11.37 -27.82
N ASP A 214 -1.48 -12.60 -27.79
CA ASP A 214 -0.10 -12.89 -28.19
C ASP A 214 0.13 -12.69 -29.70
N THR A 215 -0.83 -13.07 -30.55
CA THR A 215 -0.73 -12.76 -31.99
C THR A 215 -0.75 -11.26 -32.24
N LEU A 216 -1.61 -10.50 -31.56
CA LEU A 216 -1.68 -9.05 -31.67
C LEU A 216 -0.40 -8.36 -31.16
N ARG A 217 0.15 -8.80 -30.02
CA ARG A 217 1.44 -8.31 -29.51
C ARG A 217 2.53 -8.55 -30.54
N ASN A 218 2.69 -9.79 -31.01
CA ASN A 218 3.71 -10.14 -32.01
C ASN A 218 3.58 -9.34 -33.30
N ALA A 219 2.34 -9.15 -33.80
CA ALA A 219 2.09 -8.31 -34.97
C ALA A 219 2.46 -6.84 -34.73
N SER A 220 2.18 -6.30 -33.54
CA SER A 220 2.54 -4.93 -33.19
C SER A 220 4.05 -4.72 -33.08
N TYR A 221 4.79 -5.68 -32.50
CA TYR A 221 6.25 -5.68 -32.44
C TYR A 221 6.86 -5.73 -33.85
N ALA A 222 6.35 -6.60 -34.72
CA ALA A 222 6.81 -6.69 -36.11
C ALA A 222 6.58 -5.38 -36.88
N ARG A 223 5.41 -4.73 -36.71
CA ARG A 223 5.11 -3.43 -37.35
C ARG A 223 6.08 -2.33 -36.90
N ARG A 224 6.30 -2.19 -35.59
CA ARG A 224 7.25 -1.20 -35.04
C ARG A 224 8.68 -1.45 -35.53
N ASN A 225 9.12 -2.71 -35.57
CA ASN A 225 10.46 -3.04 -36.06
C ASN A 225 10.61 -2.68 -37.55
N ALA A 226 9.61 -2.98 -38.38
CA ALA A 226 9.62 -2.62 -39.79
C ALA A 226 9.65 -1.09 -40.01
N GLU A 227 8.92 -0.32 -39.20
CA GLU A 227 8.95 1.15 -39.24
C GLU A 227 10.32 1.71 -38.83
N ASN A 228 10.90 1.19 -37.76
CA ASN A 228 12.23 1.58 -37.27
C ASN A 228 13.33 1.25 -38.30
N LEU A 229 13.28 0.07 -38.92
CA LEU A 229 14.22 -0.32 -39.98
C LEU A 229 14.09 0.59 -41.21
N ARG A 230 12.87 0.94 -41.62
CA ARG A 230 12.64 1.89 -42.72
C ARG A 230 13.19 3.29 -42.40
N ALA A 231 13.01 3.76 -41.17
CA ALA A 231 13.55 5.04 -40.72
C ALA A 231 15.09 5.03 -40.67
N ALA A 232 15.70 3.96 -40.16
CA ALA A 232 17.15 3.78 -40.15
C ALA A 232 17.74 3.74 -41.58
N TYR A 233 17.07 3.02 -42.49
CA TYR A 233 17.47 2.97 -43.90
C TYR A 233 17.40 4.35 -44.57
N LYS A 234 16.34 5.13 -44.31
CA LYS A 234 16.23 6.51 -44.80
C LYS A 234 17.38 7.39 -44.28
N ARG A 235 17.72 7.29 -42.99
CA ARG A 235 18.84 8.04 -42.41
C ARG A 235 20.19 7.68 -43.01
N MET A 236 20.43 6.39 -43.27
CA MET A 236 21.68 5.91 -43.87
C MET A 236 21.80 6.31 -45.35
N ARG A 237 20.72 6.17 -46.13
CA ARG A 237 20.79 6.31 -47.60
C ARG A 237 20.41 7.70 -48.12
N ILE A 238 19.43 8.36 -47.51
CA ILE A 238 18.92 9.65 -47.99
C ILE A 238 19.58 10.79 -47.21
N ASP A 239 19.54 10.74 -45.87
CA ASP A 239 20.01 11.85 -45.04
C ASP A 239 21.52 11.80 -44.74
N GLN A 240 22.20 10.69 -45.09
CA GLN A 240 23.63 10.43 -44.85
C GLN A 240 24.08 10.67 -43.39
N LEU A 241 23.18 10.44 -42.44
CA LEU A 241 23.47 10.58 -41.02
C LEU A 241 24.09 9.29 -40.47
N PRO A 242 25.06 9.36 -39.54
CA PRO A 242 25.62 8.18 -38.92
C PRO A 242 24.56 7.43 -38.11
N VAL A 243 24.48 6.12 -38.29
CA VAL A 243 23.59 5.22 -37.54
C VAL A 243 24.46 4.25 -36.74
N THR A 244 24.26 4.20 -35.43
CA THR A 244 24.93 3.23 -34.56
C THR A 244 24.12 1.94 -34.54
N ILE A 245 24.72 0.84 -34.98
CA ILE A 245 24.14 -0.50 -34.87
C ILE A 245 24.65 -1.11 -33.57
N VAL A 246 23.73 -1.44 -32.66
CA VAL A 246 24.04 -2.13 -31.41
C VAL A 246 23.46 -3.53 -31.52
N CYS A 247 24.32 -4.54 -31.47
CA CYS A 247 23.91 -5.93 -31.32
C CYS A 247 23.87 -6.24 -29.83
N GLN A 248 22.73 -6.72 -29.33
CA GLN A 248 22.57 -7.08 -27.93
C GLN A 248 21.82 -8.42 -27.84
N GLY A 249 22.46 -9.42 -27.24
CA GLY A 249 21.87 -10.75 -27.01
C GLY A 249 22.79 -11.63 -26.17
N ASP A 250 22.51 -12.94 -26.19
CA ASP A 250 23.19 -13.97 -25.42
C ASP A 250 24.37 -14.60 -26.20
N SER A 251 24.77 -15.84 -25.88
CA SER A 251 25.99 -16.48 -26.44
C SER A 251 26.02 -16.66 -27.96
N VAL A 252 24.96 -16.26 -28.68
CA VAL A 252 24.84 -16.42 -30.15
C VAL A 252 24.81 -15.07 -30.90
N THR A 253 24.64 -13.94 -30.22
CA THR A 253 24.74 -12.58 -30.82
C THR A 253 26.15 -12.01 -30.72
#